data_AF-A0A7C9RD76-F1
#
_entry.id   AF-A0A7C9RD76-F1
#
_cell.length_a   1.000
_cell.length_b   1.000
_cell.length_c   1.000
_cell.angle_alpha   90.00
_cell.angle_beta   90.00
_cell.angle_gamma   90.00
#
_symmetry.space_group_name_H-M   'P 1'
#
loop_
_entity.id
_entity.type
_entity.pdbx_description
1 polymer ?
#
loop_
_entity_poly.entity_id
_entity_poly.type
_entity_poly.pdbx_seq_one_letter_code
_entity_poly.pdbx_strand_id
1 'polypeptide(L)'
;MAANAKSIEAAHASIRALIAEKLKYLVPMTIIFMVGYIGLTVLAGFGKSIMGIKVAGAFNVGYLLIALNYVLSWVLAFIYVRIANNVFDPLAAKAAADITGTGVSR
;
A
#
# COMPACT_ATOMS: atom_id res chain seq x y z
N MET A 1 38.06 14.07 2.40
CA MET A 1 37.38 12.98 3.14
C MET A 1 36.10 13.44 3.85
N ALA A 2 36.07 14.56 4.59
CA ALA A 2 34.88 15.03 5.30
C ALA A 2 33.64 15.33 4.41
N ALA A 3 33.84 15.82 3.19
CA ALA A 3 32.73 16.09 2.25
C ALA A 3 31.99 14.81 1.79
N ASN A 4 32.69 13.67 1.71
CA ASN A 4 32.12 12.40 1.28
C ASN A 4 31.33 11.71 2.41
N ALA A 5 31.77 11.87 3.67
CA ALA A 5 31.02 11.41 4.83
C ALA A 5 29.66 12.14 4.97
N LYS A 6 29.64 13.46 4.71
CA LYS A 6 28.43 14.27 4.80
C LYS A 6 27.40 13.94 3.70
N SER A 7 27.84 13.58 2.49
CA SER A 7 26.93 13.17 1.41
C SER A 7 26.33 11.78 1.65
N ILE A 8 27.11 10.83 2.17
CA ILE A 8 26.62 9.49 2.54
C ILE A 8 25.57 9.60 3.66
N GLU A 9 25.81 10.45 4.67
CA GLU A 9 24.87 10.68 5.76
C GLU A 9 23.55 11.31 5.26
N ALA A 10 23.64 12.30 4.36
CA ALA A 10 22.46 12.92 3.74
C ALA A 10 21.66 11.91 2.89
N ALA A 11 22.34 11.05 2.12
CA ALA A 11 21.71 9.99 1.34
C ALA A 11 20.99 8.94 2.22
N HIS A 12 21.58 8.53 3.34
CA HIS A 12 20.93 7.60 4.26
C HIS A 12 19.69 8.22 4.93
N ALA A 13 19.74 9.51 5.26
CA ALA A 13 18.60 10.23 5.83
C ALA A 13 17.43 10.34 4.84
N SER A 14 17.69 10.63 3.56
CA SER A 14 16.64 10.73 2.54
C SER A 14 16.00 9.37 2.21
N ILE A 15 16.79 8.29 2.17
CA ILE A 15 16.27 6.92 2.02
C ILE A 15 15.40 6.52 3.22
N ARG A 16 15.85 6.79 4.45
CA ARG A 16 15.05 6.50 5.65
C ARG A 16 13.73 7.25 5.66
N ALA A 17 13.74 8.53 5.27
CA ALA A 17 12.52 9.33 5.14
C ALA A 17 11.56 8.74 4.09
N LEU A 18 12.08 8.29 2.94
CA LEU A 18 11.29 7.63 1.91
C LEU A 18 10.65 6.33 2.40
N ILE A 19 11.39 5.49 3.13
CA ILE A 19 10.87 4.24 3.69
C ILE A 19 9.79 4.53 4.75
N ALA A 20 10.04 5.48 5.65
CA ALA A 20 9.07 5.86 6.68
C ALA A 20 7.76 6.35 6.08
N GLU A 21 7.83 7.19 5.05
CA GLU A 21 6.64 7.70 4.35
C GLU A 21 5.90 6.58 3.62
N LYS A 22 6.61 5.66 2.95
CA LYS A 22 6.01 4.47 2.32
C LYS A 22 5.22 3.63 3.32
N LEU A 23 5.83 3.32 4.47
CA LEU A 23 5.22 2.49 5.51
C LEU A 23 3.94 3.14 6.08
N LYS A 24 3.89 4.47 6.19
CA LYS A 24 2.71 5.19 6.65
C LYS A 24 1.46 4.94 5.80
N TYR A 25 1.60 4.66 4.51
CA TYR A 25 0.47 4.31 3.64
C TYR A 25 0.30 2.80 3.47
N LEU A 26 1.39 2.05 3.30
CA LEU A 26 1.35 0.61 3.07
C LEU A 26 0.82 -0.15 4.28
N VAL A 27 1.18 0.26 5.50
CA VAL A 27 0.76 -0.45 6.73
C VAL A 27 -0.76 -0.41 6.91
N PRO A 28 -1.43 0.77 6.89
CA PRO A 28 -2.89 0.80 6.95
C PRO A 28 -3.58 0.03 5.82
N MET A 29 -3.10 0.15 4.58
CA MET A 29 -3.64 -0.60 3.44
C MET A 29 -3.55 -2.11 3.65
N THR A 30 -2.41 -2.58 4.14
CA THR A 30 -2.20 -4.01 4.45
C THR A 30 -3.15 -4.48 5.55
N ILE A 31 -3.34 -3.68 6.61
CA ILE A 31 -4.27 -4.01 7.69
C ILE A 31 -5.70 -4.10 7.17
N ILE A 32 -6.15 -3.12 6.36
CA ILE A 32 -7.49 -3.13 5.75
C ILE A 32 -7.71 -4.40 4.92
N PHE A 33 -6.74 -4.75 4.08
CA PHE A 33 -6.80 -5.95 3.26
C PHE A 33 -6.84 -7.23 4.11
N MET A 34 -5.97 -7.33 5.12
CA MET A 34 -5.93 -8.49 6.01
C MET A 34 -7.21 -8.66 6.80
N VAL A 35 -7.78 -7.58 7.33
CA VAL A 35 -9.06 -7.63 8.05
C VAL A 35 -10.19 -8.09 7.13
N GLY A 36 -10.26 -7.57 5.90
CA GLY A 36 -11.23 -8.00 4.90
C GLY A 36 -11.09 -9.49 4.54
N TYR A 37 -9.87 -9.93 4.25
CA TYR A 37 -9.58 -11.31 3.84
C TYR A 37 -9.81 -12.32 4.96
N ILE A 38 -9.31 -12.05 6.18
CA ILE A 38 -9.54 -12.91 7.33
C ILE A 38 -11.03 -12.90 7.70
N GLY A 39 -11.66 -11.73 7.72
CA GLY A 39 -13.11 -11.61 7.98
C GLY A 39 -13.93 -12.46 7.02
N LEU A 40 -13.63 -12.41 5.71
CA LEU A 40 -14.25 -13.26 4.71
C LEU A 40 -14.02 -14.75 5.00
N THR A 41 -12.79 -15.14 5.32
CA THR A 41 -12.42 -16.53 5.60
C THR A 41 -13.16 -17.06 6.84
N VAL A 42 -13.25 -16.26 7.90
CA VAL A 42 -13.98 -16.58 9.13
C VAL A 42 -15.48 -16.71 8.83
N LEU A 43 -16.08 -15.76 8.11
CA LEU A 43 -17.49 -15.87 7.72
C LEU A 43 -17.73 -17.11 6.84
N ALA A 44 -16.78 -17.48 5.98
CA ALA A 44 -16.92 -18.64 5.10
C ALA A 44 -16.86 -19.96 5.87
N GLY A 45 -16.01 -20.04 6.90
CA GLY A 45 -15.87 -21.23 7.74
C GLY A 45 -17.00 -21.39 8.76
N PHE A 46 -17.41 -20.31 9.43
CA PHE A 46 -18.33 -20.37 10.58
C PHE A 46 -19.73 -19.83 10.26
N GLY A 47 -19.86 -18.95 9.28
CA GLY A 47 -21.10 -18.25 8.93
C GLY A 47 -21.86 -18.86 7.75
N LYS A 48 -21.90 -20.19 7.62
CA LYS A 48 -22.58 -20.87 6.48
C LYS A 48 -24.03 -20.44 6.30
N SER A 49 -24.74 -20.15 7.39
CA SER A 49 -26.13 -19.65 7.35
C SER A 49 -26.23 -18.29 6.65
N ILE A 50 -25.27 -17.39 6.87
CA ILE A 50 -25.19 -16.07 6.22
C ILE A 50 -24.69 -16.22 4.78
N MET A 51 -23.62 -16.98 4.56
CA MET A 51 -23.04 -17.20 3.23
C MET A 51 -24.01 -17.84 2.25
N GLY A 52 -24.92 -18.69 2.75
CA GLY A 52 -25.94 -19.37 1.95
C GLY A 52 -27.18 -18.53 1.64
N ILE A 53 -27.32 -17.32 2.21
CA ILE A 53 -28.47 -16.44 1.93
C ILE A 53 -28.46 -16.11 0.44
N LYS A 54 -29.53 -16.51 -0.26
CA LYS A 54 -29.70 -16.23 -1.67
C LYS A 54 -30.02 -14.76 -1.87
N VAL A 55 -29.28 -14.13 -2.78
CA VAL A 55 -29.48 -12.73 -3.18
C VAL A 55 -30.28 -12.68 -4.48
N ALA A 56 -29.92 -13.51 -5.48
CA ALA A 56 -30.65 -13.61 -6.74
C ALA A 56 -30.45 -14.99 -7.39
N GLY A 57 -31.50 -15.81 -7.48
CA GLY A 57 -31.42 -17.16 -8.05
C GLY A 57 -30.41 -18.04 -7.30
N ALA A 58 -29.37 -18.52 -8.01
CA ALA A 58 -28.26 -19.30 -7.43
C ALA A 58 -27.16 -18.43 -6.79
N PHE A 59 -27.21 -17.11 -6.97
CA PHE A 59 -26.25 -16.17 -6.39
C PHE A 59 -26.56 -15.94 -4.92
N ASN A 60 -25.56 -16.11 -4.06
CA ASN A 60 -25.66 -15.99 -2.62
C ASN A 60 -24.70 -14.93 -2.07
N VAL A 61 -24.84 -14.61 -0.79
CA VAL A 61 -24.01 -13.62 -0.09
C VAL A 61 -22.53 -14.00 -0.14
N GLY A 62 -22.17 -15.28 -0.12
CA GLY A 62 -20.78 -15.72 -0.25
C GLY A 62 -20.13 -15.25 -1.55
N TYR A 63 -20.81 -15.45 -2.68
CA TYR A 63 -20.32 -14.93 -3.97
C TYR A 63 -20.22 -13.41 -3.98
N LEU A 64 -21.19 -12.70 -3.38
CA LEU A 64 -21.16 -11.24 -3.26
C LEU A 64 -19.97 -10.76 -2.45
N LEU A 65 -19.67 -11.38 -1.31
CA LEU A 65 -18.56 -11.00 -0.45
C LEU A 65 -17.20 -11.28 -1.11
N ILE A 66 -17.07 -12.38 -1.86
CA ILE A 66 -15.87 -12.65 -2.66
C ILE A 66 -15.68 -11.56 -3.72
N ALA A 67 -16.74 -11.21 -4.45
CA ALA A 67 -16.69 -10.14 -5.45
C ALA A 67 -16.33 -8.78 -4.82
N LEU A 68 -16.91 -8.46 -3.67
CA LEU A 68 -16.60 -7.24 -2.91
C LEU A 68 -15.14 -7.20 -2.47
N ASN A 69 -14.60 -8.33 -1.99
CA ASN A 69 -13.19 -8.42 -1.60
C ASN A 69 -12.26 -8.22 -2.82
N TYR A 70 -12.65 -8.72 -3.99
CA TYR A 70 -11.91 -8.48 -5.23
C TYR A 70 -11.93 -6.99 -5.60
N VAL A 71 -13.10 -6.33 -5.54
CA VAL A 71 -13.23 -4.88 -5.76
C VAL A 71 -12.37 -4.10 -4.75
N LEU A 72 -12.36 -4.51 -3.48
CA LEU A 72 -11.51 -3.91 -2.44
C LEU A 72 -10.03 -3.97 -2.83
N SER A 73 -9.53 -5.10 -3.33
CA SER A 73 -8.15 -5.22 -3.82
C SER A 73 -7.84 -4.22 -4.93
N TRP A 74 -8.73 -4.07 -5.91
CA TRP A 74 -8.56 -3.10 -6.98
C TRP A 74 -8.56 -1.67 -6.45
N VAL A 75 -9.50 -1.33 -5.55
CA VAL A 75 -9.56 -0.01 -4.92
C VAL A 75 -8.25 0.30 -4.19
N LEU A 76 -7.72 -0.64 -3.40
CA LEU A 76 -6.43 -0.47 -2.72
C LEU A 76 -5.29 -0.26 -3.73
N ALA A 77 -5.27 -1.02 -4.83
CA ALA A 77 -4.28 -0.86 -5.89
C ALA A 77 -4.36 0.53 -6.55
N PHE A 78 -5.56 1.00 -6.89
CA PHE A 78 -5.76 2.34 -7.46
C PHE A 78 -5.32 3.45 -6.51
N ILE A 79 -5.70 3.36 -5.23
CA ILE A 79 -5.28 4.32 -4.20
C ILE A 79 -3.75 4.28 -4.06
N TYR A 80 -3.16 3.08 -4.06
CA TYR A 80 -1.70 2.91 -3.97
C TYR A 80 -0.99 3.58 -5.14
N VAL A 81 -1.41 3.33 -6.38
CA VAL A 81 -0.81 3.95 -7.58
C VAL A 81 -0.91 5.47 -7.51
N ARG A 82 -2.07 6.01 -7.09
CA ARG A 82 -2.24 7.45 -6.92
C ARG A 82 -1.29 8.02 -5.88
N ILE A 83 -1.11 7.35 -4.73
CA ILE A 83 -0.18 7.80 -3.69
C ILE A 83 1.27 7.67 -4.17
N ALA A 84 1.62 6.59 -4.84
CA ALA A 84 2.96 6.35 -5.35
C ALA A 84 3.41 7.45 -6.31
N ASN A 85 2.58 7.76 -7.29
CA ASN A 85 2.89 8.78 -8.30
C ASN A 85 3.01 10.19 -7.68
N ASN A 86 2.23 10.51 -6.64
CA ASN A 86 2.19 11.85 -6.07
C ASN A 86 3.14 12.07 -4.89
N VAL A 87 3.53 11.01 -4.18
CA VAL A 87 4.30 11.10 -2.93
C VAL A 87 5.63 10.36 -3.06
N PHE A 88 5.62 9.11 -3.52
CA PHE A 88 6.83 8.29 -3.54
C PHE A 88 7.79 8.69 -4.65
N ASP A 89 7.29 9.00 -5.84
CA ASP A 89 8.13 9.38 -6.98
C ASP A 89 8.89 10.70 -6.74
N PRO A 90 8.26 11.78 -6.21
CA PRO A 90 9.00 12.99 -5.86
C PRO A 90 10.06 12.77 -4.77
N LEU A 91 9.75 11.96 -3.74
CA LEU A 91 10.69 11.64 -2.67
C LEU A 91 11.85 10.77 -3.18
N ALA A 92 11.58 9.83 -4.09
CA ALA A 92 12.58 9.00 -4.72
C ALA A 92 13.49 9.82 -5.65
N ALA A 93 12.94 10.75 -6.42
CA ALA A 93 13.72 11.68 -7.25
C ALA A 93 14.65 12.56 -6.40
N LYS A 94 14.16 13.07 -5.26
CA LYS A 94 14.98 13.82 -4.31
C LYS A 94 16.11 12.96 -3.72
N ALA A 95 15.79 11.77 -3.24
CA ALA A 95 16.79 10.86 -2.67
C ALA A 95 17.84 10.46 -3.72
N ALA A 96 17.44 10.23 -4.98
CA ALA A 96 18.35 9.95 -6.08
C ALA A 96 19.30 11.13 -6.36
N ALA A 97 18.78 12.36 -6.40
CA ALA A 97 19.59 13.56 -6.60
C ALA A 97 20.62 13.81 -5.48
N ASP A 98 20.24 13.51 -4.23
CA ASP A 98 21.13 13.61 -3.06
C ASP A 98 22.27 12.57 -3.13
N ILE A 99 22.02 11.39 -3.70
CA ILE A 99 23.02 10.32 -3.89
C ILE A 99 23.98 10.64 -5.04
N THR A 100 23.48 11.17 -6.16
CA THR A 100 24.30 11.47 -7.35
C THR A 100 25.11 12.76 -7.23
N GLY A 101 24.92 13.56 -6.18
CA GLY A 101 25.65 14.82 -5.96
C GLY A 101 25.28 15.94 -6.92
N THR A 102 24.21 15.78 -7.70
CA THR A 102 23.64 16.78 -8.62
C THR A 102 22.74 17.78 -7.88
N GLY A 103 23.11 18.13 -6.65
CA GLY A 103 22.45 19.18 -5.88
C GLY A 103 22.73 20.52 -6.53
N VAL A 104 21.80 20.98 -7.37
CA VAL A 104 21.59 22.37 -7.82
C VAL A 104 22.88 23.20 -7.88
N SER A 105 23.57 23.11 -9.02
CA SER A 105 24.43 24.21 -9.48
C SER A 105 23.54 25.41 -9.83
N ARG A 106 23.22 26.23 -8.84
CA ARG A 106 22.88 27.65 -8.98
C ARG A 106 23.42 28.42 -7.79
#